data_AF-A0A679F5Q6-F1
#
_entry.id   AF-A0A679F5Q6-F1
#
_cell.length_a   1.000
_cell.length_b   1.000
_cell.length_c   1.000
_cell.angle_alpha   90.00
_cell.angle_beta   90.00
_cell.angle_gamma   90.00
#
_symmetry.space_group_name_H-M   'P 1'
#
loop_
_entity.id
_entity.type
_entity.pdbx_description
1 polymer ?
#
loop_
_entity_poly.entity_id
_entity_poly.type
_entity_poly.pdbx_seq_one_letter_code
_entity_poly.pdbx_strand_id
1 'polypeptide(L)' 'MQKKVTITIDEAVYDGLVRVIGRRKISRFLEDLARPHVLSDDLADAYRAMAADATREQEALDWSEALIVDARNAAR' A
#
# COMPACT_ATOMS: atom_id res chain seq x y z
N MET A 1 9.45 -4.21 11.71
CA MET A 1 9.63 -5.34 12.65
C MET A 1 9.61 -6.63 11.84
N GLN A 2 10.49 -7.60 12.11
CA GLN A 2 10.50 -8.89 11.40
C GLN A 2 9.86 -9.98 12.28
N LYS A 3 9.08 -10.87 11.66
CA LYS A 3 8.45 -12.03 12.31
C LYS A 3 8.90 -13.30 11.60
N LYS A 4 9.26 -14.33 12.35
CA LYS A 4 9.61 -15.64 11.79
C LYS A 4 8.35 -16.48 11.65
N VAL A 5 8.14 -17.07 10.48
CA VAL A 5 7.03 -17.99 10.19
C VAL A 5 7.60 -19.35 9.81
N THR A 6 6.97 -20.41 10.30
CA THR A 6 7.25 -21.79 9.87
C THR A 6 6.15 -22.21 8.91
N ILE A 7 6.53 -22.61 7.70
CA ILE A 7 5.62 -23.08 6.65
C ILE A 7 6.04 -24.48 6.20
N THR A 8 5.07 -25.28 5.75
CA THR A 8 5.33 -26.57 5.12
C THR A 8 5.37 -26.38 3.61
N ILE A 9 6.40 -26.91 2.95
CA ILE A 9 6.56 -26.90 1.50
C ILE A 9 7.00 -28.27 1.02
N ASP A 10 6.80 -28.55 -0.26
CA ASP A 10 7.31 -29.77 -0.90
C ASP A 10 8.85 -29.85 -0.82
N GLU A 11 9.38 -31.07 -0.65
CA GLU A 11 10.82 -31.31 -0.47
C GLU A 11 11.61 -30.92 -1.72
N ALA A 12 11.12 -31.24 -2.92
CA ALA A 12 11.79 -30.88 -4.16
C ALA A 12 11.84 -29.36 -4.36
N VAL A 13 10.81 -28.64 -3.87
CA VAL A 13 10.81 -27.18 -3.84
C VAL A 13 11.84 -26.63 -2.85
N TYR A 14 11.92 -27.19 -1.64
CA TYR A 14 12.94 -26.79 -0.65
C TYR A 14 14.36 -26.98 -1.21
N ASP A 15 14.64 -28.13 -1.81
CA ASP A 15 15.94 -28.42 -2.42
C ASP A 15 16.25 -27.50 -3.60
N GLY A 16 15.24 -27.22 -4.43
CA GLY A 16 15.33 -26.22 -5.49
C GLY A 16 15.70 -24.83 -4.95
N LEU A 17 15.05 -24.38 -3.87
CA LEU A 17 15.35 -23.10 -3.22
C LEU A 17 16.77 -23.07 -2.66
N VAL A 18 17.20 -24.14 -2.00
CA VAL A 18 18.57 -24.25 -1.45
C VAL A 18 19.61 -24.21 -2.57
N ARG A 19 19.37 -24.93 -3.68
CA ARG A 19 20.31 -25.03 -4.81
C ARG A 19 20.40 -23.74 -5.62
N VAL A 20 19.27 -23.11 -5.93
CA VAL A 20 19.21 -21.96 -6.85
C VAL A 20 19.38 -20.62 -6.12
N ILE A 21 18.71 -20.45 -4.98
CA ILE A 21 18.69 -19.18 -4.23
C ILE A 21 19.75 -19.16 -3.13
N GLY A 22 20.01 -20.31 -2.50
CA GLY A 22 20.96 -20.46 -1.40
C GLY A 22 20.32 -20.22 -0.02
N ARG A 23 20.70 -21.05 0.96
CA ARG A 23 20.06 -21.14 2.31
C ARG A 23 19.84 -19.79 3.01
N ARG A 24 20.77 -18.84 2.89
CA ARG A 24 20.71 -17.54 3.59
C ARG A 24 19.81 -16.50 2.89
N LYS A 25 19.40 -16.74 1.64
CA LYS A 25 18.62 -15.80 0.82
C LYS A 25 17.15 -16.20 0.66
N ILE A 26 16.78 -17.44 1.03
CA ILE A 26 15.42 -17.96 0.87
C ILE A 26 14.37 -17.07 1.54
N SER A 27 14.61 -16.62 2.77
CA SER A 27 13.64 -15.77 3.49
C SER A 27 13.36 -14.46 2.75
N ARG A 28 14.41 -13.80 2.22
CA ARG A 28 14.26 -12.56 1.46
C ARG A 28 13.54 -12.81 0.14
N PHE A 29 13.91 -13.88 -0.56
CA PHE A 29 13.27 -14.26 -1.82
C PHE A 29 11.76 -14.49 -1.66
N LEU A 30 11.36 -15.26 -0.63
CA LEU A 30 9.95 -15.51 -0.37
C LEU A 30 9.20 -14.25 0.07
N GLU A 31 9.85 -13.38 0.85
CA GLU A 31 9.28 -12.08 1.24
C GLU A 31 9.05 -11.17 0.02
N ASP A 32 10.05 -11.04 -0.85
CA ASP A 32 9.96 -10.22 -2.07
C ASP A 32 8.88 -10.75 -3.02
N LEU A 33 8.73 -12.08 -3.11
CA LEU A 33 7.67 -12.71 -3.89
C LEU A 33 6.28 -12.48 -3.28
N ALA A 34 6.15 -12.61 -1.96
CA ALA A 34 4.86 -12.45 -1.28
C ALA A 34 4.41 -10.98 -1.24
N ARG A 35 5.34 -10.05 -1.01
CA ARG A 35 5.09 -8.62 -0.78
C ARG A 35 4.04 -7.99 -1.71
N PRO A 36 4.14 -8.07 -3.05
CA PRO A 36 3.15 -7.45 -3.94
C PRO A 36 1.75 -8.09 -3.87
N HIS A 37 1.63 -9.30 -3.32
CA HIS A 37 0.35 -10.02 -3.21
C HIS A 37 -0.32 -9.86 -1.84
N VAL A 38 0.43 -9.49 -0.79
CA VAL A 38 -0.11 -9.31 0.58
C VAL A 38 -0.13 -7.86 1.01
N LEU A 39 0.81 -7.05 0.52
CA LEU A 39 0.78 -5.61 0.67
C LEU A 39 0.27 -5.07 -0.65
N SER A 40 -1.06 -4.98 -0.78
CA SER A 40 -1.64 -4.14 -1.81
C SER A 40 -1.10 -2.73 -1.59
N ASP A 41 -0.72 -2.05 -2.67
CA ASP A 41 -0.49 -0.61 -2.69
C ASP A 41 -1.80 0.17 -2.46
N ASP A 42 -2.77 -0.39 -1.73
CA ASP A 42 -4.15 0.08 -1.59
C ASP A 42 -4.20 1.54 -1.16
N LEU A 43 -3.26 1.98 -0.32
CA LEU A 43 -3.14 3.38 0.04
C LEU A 43 -2.64 4.25 -1.12
N ALA A 44 -1.61 3.82 -1.84
CA ALA A 44 -1.08 4.53 -3.00
C ALA A 44 -2.06 4.52 -4.19
N ASP A 45 -2.78 3.41 -4.40
CA ASP A 45 -3.87 3.28 -5.37
C ASP A 45 -5.07 4.14 -4.98
N ALA A 46 -5.45 4.16 -3.70
CA ALA A 46 -6.50 5.05 -3.22
C ALA A 46 -6.10 6.54 -3.35
N TYR A 47 -4.85 6.90 -3.07
CA TYR A 47 -4.34 8.25 -3.33
C TYR A 47 -4.33 8.58 -4.82
N ARG A 48 -3.91 7.65 -5.70
CA ARG A 48 -3.99 7.83 -7.15
C ARG A 48 -5.43 8.00 -7.64
N ALA A 49 -6.36 7.20 -7.11
CA ALA A 49 -7.78 7.29 -7.43
C ALA A 49 -8.40 8.61 -6.94
N MET A 50 -8.06 9.06 -5.74
CA MET A 50 -8.49 10.36 -5.21
C MET A 50 -7.92 11.53 -6.03
N ALA A 51 -6.64 11.49 -6.40
CA ALA A 51 -6.02 12.53 -7.22
C ALA A 51 -6.56 12.58 -8.67
N ALA A 52 -7.09 11.47 -9.18
CA ALA A 52 -7.73 11.41 -10.49
C ALA A 52 -9.17 11.95 -10.48
N ASP A 53 -9.79 12.13 -9.32
CA ASP A 53 -11.16 12.60 -9.15
C ASP A 53 -11.20 14.11 -8.89
N ALA A 54 -11.07 14.89 -9.96
CA ALA A 54 -11.08 16.34 -9.91
C ALA A 54 -12.42 16.93 -9.39
N THR A 55 -13.54 16.21 -9.58
CA THR A 55 -14.85 16.65 -9.08
C THR A 55 -14.87 16.60 -7.55
N ARG A 56 -14.42 15.48 -6.98
CA ARG A 56 -14.30 15.32 -5.53
C ARG A 56 -13.30 16.29 -4.91
N GLU A 57 -12.19 16.58 -5.61
CA GLU A 57 -11.22 17.59 -5.19
C GLU A 57 -11.88 18.98 -5.10
N GLN A 58 -12.66 19.37 -6.12
CA GLN A 58 -13.36 20.65 -6.11
C GLN A 58 -14.40 20.73 -4.99
N GLU A 59 -15.17 19.66 -4.76
CA GLU A 59 -16.12 19.60 -3.64
C GLU A 59 -15.40 19.75 -2.29
N ALA A 60 -14.26 19.09 -2.10
CA ALA A 60 -13.47 19.21 -0.89
C ALA A 60 -12.92 20.63 -0.68
N LEU A 61 -12.46 21.29 -1.76
CA LEU A 61 -12.03 22.68 -1.73
C LEU A 61 -13.17 23.61 -1.33
N ASP A 62 -14.33 23.48 -1.98
CA ASP A 62 -15.52 24.28 -1.69
C ASP A 62 -15.96 24.12 -0.22
N TRP A 63 -15.94 22.88 0.30
CA TRP A 63 -16.20 22.61 1.71
C TRP A 63 -15.16 23.26 2.65
N SER A 64 -13.87 23.23 2.28
CA SER A 64 -12.80 23.81 3.09
C SER A 64 -12.84 25.34 3.13
N GLU A 65 -13.25 25.96 2.03
CA GLU A 65 -13.32 27.42 1.87
C GLU A 65 -14.66 28.01 2.32
N ALA A 66 -15.72 27.19 2.44
CA ALA A 66 -17.04 27.62 2.87
C ALA A 66 -17.01 28.42 4.19
N LEU A 67 -16.17 28.03 5.15
CA LEU A 67 -16.05 28.73 6.45
C LEU A 67 -15.48 30.15 6.32
N ILE A 68 -14.59 30.38 5.35
CA ILE A 68 -13.99 31.71 5.09
C ILE A 68 -15.02 32.63 4.42
N VAL A 69 -15.85 32.07 3.54
CA VAL A 69 -16.93 32.81 2.87
C VAL A 69 -18.01 33.20 3.88
N ASP A 70 -18.41 32.29 4.76
CA ASP A 70 -19.40 32.57 5.81
C ASP A 70 -18.91 33.63 6.80
N ALA A 71 -17.65 33.57 7.23
CA ALA A 71 -17.07 34.59 8.11
C ALA A 71 -17.04 35.98 7.47
N ARG A 72 -16.82 36.08 6.15
CA ARG A 72 -16.87 37.35 5.40
C ARG A 72 -18.29 37.88 5.22
N ASN A 73 -19.26 36.98 5.01
CA ASN A 73 -20.67 37.36 4.84
C ASN A 73 -21.33 37.79 6.15
N ALA A 74 -20.93 37.21 7.30
CA ALA A 74 -21.44 37.58 8.62
C ALA A 74 -20.91 38.93 9.14
N ALA A 75 -19.84 39.47 8.56
CA ALA A 75 -19.25 40.76 8.92
C ALA A 75 -19.86 41.96 8.14
N ARG A 76 -20.91 41.72 7.36
CA ARG A 76 -21.60 42.69 6.50
C ARG A 76 -22.99 43.00 7.03
#